data_AF-A0A532UPR9-F1
#
_entry.id   AF-A0A532UPR9-F1
#
_cell.length_a   1.000
_cell.length_b   1.000
_cell.length_c   1.000
_cell.angle_alpha   90.00
_cell.angle_beta   90.00
_cell.angle_gamma   90.00
#
_symmetry.space_group_name_H-M   'P 1'
#
loop_
_entity.id
_entity.type
_entity.pdbx_description
1 polymer ?
#
loop_
_entity_poly.entity_id
_entity_poly.type
_entity_poly.pdbx_seq_one_letter_code
_entity_poly.pdbx_strand_id
1 'polypeptide(L)'
;MKKLSWLCGASVLVFIAAGCVATTKTQEPDQDDVQTGYPGKWEEATLTQDEFGFKLIVVRQNDEKWVLESKTTCFWTRQLVGRTVWLRWGPVESFLMNDAGQICEFWTRERIE
;
A
#
# COMPACT_ATOMS: atom_id res chain seq x y z
N MET A 1 53.19 -38.82 -2.73
CA MET A 1 53.91 -37.56 -3.03
C MET A 1 53.25 -36.91 -4.25
N LYS A 2 52.85 -35.64 -4.10
CA LYS A 2 51.91 -34.90 -4.98
C LYS A 2 52.51 -34.61 -6.37
N LYS A 3 51.72 -34.88 -7.42
CA LYS A 3 51.88 -34.33 -8.77
C LYS A 3 51.28 -32.92 -8.79
N LEU A 4 52.00 -31.95 -9.36
CA LEU A 4 51.48 -30.62 -9.64
C LEU A 4 51.83 -30.29 -11.10
N SER A 5 50.83 -30.40 -11.99
CA SER A 5 50.88 -29.79 -13.32
C SER A 5 49.71 -28.84 -13.47
N TRP A 6 50.04 -27.64 -13.94
CA TRP A 6 49.22 -26.67 -14.65
C TRP A 6 47.80 -27.07 -15.08
N LEU A 7 46.87 -26.12 -14.96
CA LEU A 7 46.14 -25.58 -16.11
C LEU A 7 45.42 -24.26 -15.75
N CYS A 8 45.55 -23.31 -16.66
CA CYS A 8 44.79 -22.06 -16.74
C CYS A 8 43.28 -22.32 -16.75
N GLY A 9 42.52 -21.50 -16.03
CA GLY A 9 41.07 -21.47 -16.11
C GLY A 9 40.59 -20.04 -16.05
N ALA A 10 40.21 -19.49 -17.20
CA ALA A 10 39.61 -18.17 -17.34
C ALA A 10 38.30 -18.12 -16.54
N SER A 11 38.28 -17.29 -15.49
CA SER A 11 37.05 -16.98 -14.75
C SER A 11 36.24 -15.98 -15.55
N VAL A 12 35.32 -16.47 -16.38
CA VAL A 12 34.21 -15.69 -16.90
C VAL A 12 33.30 -15.35 -15.71
N LEU A 13 33.44 -14.13 -15.19
CA LEU A 13 32.50 -13.56 -14.23
C LEU A 13 31.18 -13.28 -14.95
N VAL A 14 30.25 -14.22 -14.83
CA VAL A 14 28.84 -13.98 -15.16
C VAL A 14 28.29 -13.07 -14.07
N PHE A 15 28.10 -11.79 -14.39
CA PHE A 15 27.35 -10.87 -13.56
C PHE A 15 25.88 -11.28 -13.63
N ILE A 16 25.42 -12.05 -12.66
CA ILE A 16 23.99 -12.23 -12.40
C ILE A 16 23.50 -10.88 -11.89
N ALA A 17 22.91 -10.08 -12.78
CA ALA A 17 22.10 -8.94 -12.38
C ALA A 17 20.86 -9.49 -11.66
N ALA A 18 21.00 -9.73 -10.36
CA ALA A 18 19.87 -9.77 -9.45
C ALA A 18 19.29 -8.36 -9.47
N GLY A 19 18.35 -8.13 -10.39
CA GLY A 19 17.52 -6.94 -10.37
C GLY A 19 16.79 -6.95 -9.04
N CYS A 20 17.31 -6.22 -8.07
CA CYS A 20 16.55 -5.79 -6.92
C CYS A 20 15.39 -4.98 -7.49
N VAL A 21 14.23 -5.63 -7.64
CA VAL A 21 12.96 -4.92 -7.74
C VAL A 21 12.89 -4.16 -6.42
N ALA A 22 13.22 -2.87 -6.47
CA ALA A 22 13.02 -1.98 -5.36
C ALA A 22 11.51 -1.92 -5.13
N THR A 23 11.02 -2.78 -4.25
CA THR A 23 9.71 -2.59 -3.62
C THR A 23 9.83 -1.26 -2.90
N THR A 24 9.39 -0.18 -3.55
CA THR A 24 9.11 1.10 -2.88
C THR A 24 8.08 0.79 -1.81
N LYS A 25 8.57 0.50 -0.62
CA LYS A 25 7.75 0.30 0.56
C LYS A 25 7.07 1.65 0.81
N THR A 26 5.76 1.67 0.66
CA THR A 26 4.89 2.78 1.05
C THR A 26 5.35 3.24 2.45
N GLN A 27 5.83 4.48 2.54
CA GLN A 27 6.43 5.00 3.76
C GLN A 27 5.33 5.12 4.83
N GLU A 28 5.52 4.45 5.98
CA GLU A 28 4.55 4.51 7.08
C GLU A 28 4.40 5.95 7.57
N PRO A 29 3.17 6.49 7.67
CA PRO A 29 2.93 7.80 8.27
C PRO A 29 3.48 7.80 9.68
N ASP A 30 4.14 8.91 10.05
CA ASP A 30 4.46 9.18 11.44
C ASP A 30 3.17 9.13 12.27
N GLN A 31 3.13 8.27 13.28
CA GLN A 31 1.91 8.00 14.04
C GLN A 31 1.51 9.18 14.94
N ASP A 32 2.44 10.12 15.19
CA ASP A 32 2.25 11.27 16.07
C ASP A 32 1.64 12.51 15.36
N ASP A 33 1.65 12.56 14.02
CA ASP A 33 1.34 13.79 13.27
C ASP A 33 -0.13 14.00 12.90
N VAL A 34 -1.03 13.07 13.24
CA VAL A 34 -2.40 13.16 12.72
C VAL A 34 -3.36 13.69 13.77
N GLN A 35 -3.36 15.01 13.77
CA GLN A 35 -4.26 15.97 14.41
C GLN A 35 -5.70 15.88 13.88
N THR A 36 -6.24 14.67 13.65
CA THR A 36 -7.64 14.50 13.23
C THR A 36 -8.59 14.31 14.41
N GLY A 37 -8.09 14.15 15.65
CA GLY A 37 -8.94 13.94 16.82
C GLY A 37 -9.68 12.59 16.83
N TYR A 38 -9.44 11.73 15.84
CA TYR A 38 -10.08 10.42 15.70
C TYR A 38 -9.18 9.29 16.22
N PRO A 39 -9.70 8.38 17.05
CA PRO A 39 -8.95 7.23 17.53
C PRO A 39 -8.80 6.21 16.39
N GLY A 40 -7.60 6.08 15.85
CA GLY A 40 -7.27 5.06 14.85
C GLY A 40 -5.80 5.09 14.48
N LYS A 41 -5.17 3.91 14.39
CA LYS A 41 -3.81 3.78 13.84
C LYS A 41 -3.88 3.70 12.33
N TRP A 42 -2.80 4.12 11.67
CA TRP A 42 -2.64 3.86 10.25
C TRP A 42 -2.33 2.39 10.04
N GLU A 43 -3.02 1.78 9.08
CA GLU A 43 -2.81 0.42 8.61
C GLU A 43 -2.74 0.42 7.08
N GLU A 44 -2.01 -0.52 6.49
CA GLU A 44 -2.06 -0.69 5.04
C GLU A 44 -3.42 -1.26 4.63
N ALA A 45 -3.97 -0.79 3.52
CA ALA A 45 -5.19 -1.34 2.97
C ALA A 45 -5.14 -1.33 1.44
N THR A 46 -5.91 -2.20 0.81
CA THR A 46 -6.05 -2.21 -0.65
C THR A 46 -7.28 -1.43 -1.05
N LEU A 47 -7.11 -0.50 -1.98
CA LEU A 47 -8.24 0.24 -2.54
C LEU A 47 -8.83 -0.53 -3.72
N THR A 48 -10.14 -0.76 -3.72
CA THR A 48 -10.86 -1.38 -4.83
C THR A 48 -12.14 -0.62 -5.14
N GLN A 49 -12.90 -1.09 -6.12
CA GLN A 49 -14.22 -0.57 -6.48
C GLN A 49 -15.26 -1.67 -6.50
N ASP A 50 -16.54 -1.29 -6.47
CA ASP A 50 -17.62 -2.21 -6.82
C ASP A 50 -17.56 -2.60 -8.30
N GLU A 51 -18.35 -3.61 -8.68
CA GLU A 51 -18.39 -4.16 -10.05
C GLU A 51 -18.68 -3.08 -11.11
N PHE A 52 -19.40 -2.03 -10.72
CA PHE A 52 -19.80 -0.94 -11.61
C PHE A 52 -18.88 0.29 -11.55
N GLY A 53 -17.88 0.31 -10.66
CA GLY A 53 -16.90 1.40 -10.55
C GLY A 53 -17.41 2.68 -9.87
N PHE A 54 -18.56 2.64 -9.20
CA PHE A 54 -19.19 3.79 -8.55
C PHE A 54 -18.80 3.96 -7.09
N LYS A 55 -18.59 2.86 -6.36
CA LYS A 55 -18.27 2.88 -4.94
C LYS A 55 -16.79 2.63 -4.72
N LEU A 56 -16.20 3.40 -3.82
CA LEU A 56 -14.86 3.12 -3.32
C LEU A 56 -14.97 2.10 -2.19
N ILE A 57 -14.24 1.00 -2.32
CA ILE A 57 -14.19 -0.05 -1.31
C ILE A 57 -12.77 -0.14 -0.80
N VAL A 58 -12.61 -0.17 0.52
CA VAL A 58 -11.31 -0.44 1.14
C VAL A 58 -11.30 -1.87 1.68
N VAL A 59 -10.25 -2.61 1.38
CA VAL A 59 -9.97 -3.94 1.93
C VAL A 59 -8.86 -3.80 2.96
N ARG A 60 -9.22 -4.01 4.23
CA ARG A 60 -8.33 -3.90 5.38
C ARG A 60 -7.39 -5.10 5.49
N GLN A 61 -6.36 -5.02 6.35
CA GLN A 61 -5.42 -6.13 6.58
C GLN A 61 -6.07 -7.39 7.17
N ASN A 62 -7.21 -7.23 7.85
CA ASN A 62 -8.00 -8.33 8.42
C ASN A 62 -9.07 -8.85 7.44
N ASP A 63 -8.92 -8.58 6.14
CA ASP A 63 -9.85 -8.93 5.06
C ASP A 63 -11.25 -8.32 5.15
N GLU A 64 -11.49 -7.41 6.09
CA GLU A 64 -12.75 -6.67 6.13
C GLU A 64 -12.84 -5.68 4.97
N LYS A 65 -14.00 -5.65 4.33
CA LYS A 65 -14.30 -4.75 3.22
C LYS A 65 -15.30 -3.71 3.66
N TRP A 66 -15.02 -2.44 3.39
CA TRP A 66 -15.88 -1.34 3.76
C TRP A 66 -16.09 -0.38 2.59
N VAL A 67 -17.33 0.08 2.42
CA VAL A 67 -17.63 1.16 1.49
C VAL A 67 -17.25 2.49 2.13
N LEU A 68 -16.47 3.27 1.39
CA LEU A 68 -16.08 4.62 1.76
C LEU A 68 -16.75 5.63 0.82
N GLU A 69 -17.45 6.59 1.41
CA GLU A 69 -18.08 7.69 0.68
C GLU A 69 -17.29 8.98 0.91
N SER A 70 -16.73 9.53 -0.17
CA SER A 70 -15.86 10.71 -0.08
C SER A 70 -16.63 11.94 0.39
N LYS A 71 -16.16 12.61 1.46
CA LYS A 71 -16.77 13.86 1.94
C LYS A 71 -16.50 15.03 1.00
N THR A 72 -15.33 15.02 0.37
CA THR A 72 -14.86 16.00 -0.60
C THR A 72 -14.37 15.30 -1.86
N THR A 73 -14.09 16.04 -2.93
CA THR A 73 -13.60 15.40 -4.17
C THR A 73 -12.14 14.99 -4.01
N CYS A 74 -11.86 13.69 -4.09
CA CYS A 74 -10.54 13.09 -3.90
C CYS A 74 -10.06 12.36 -5.16
N PHE A 75 -9.66 13.10 -6.19
CA PHE A 75 -9.35 12.56 -7.53
C PHE A 75 -8.29 11.45 -7.55
N TRP A 76 -7.28 11.54 -6.69
CA TRP A 76 -6.17 10.59 -6.66
C TRP A 76 -6.63 9.18 -6.25
N THR A 77 -7.72 9.04 -5.49
CA THR A 77 -8.21 7.72 -5.02
C THR A 77 -8.53 6.79 -6.18
N ARG A 78 -9.13 7.33 -7.25
CA ARG A 78 -9.47 6.54 -8.46
C ARG A 78 -8.24 6.05 -9.21
N GLN A 79 -7.10 6.74 -9.08
CA GLN A 79 -5.84 6.35 -9.73
C GLN A 79 -5.11 5.24 -8.96
N LEU A 80 -5.51 5.01 -7.70
CA LEU A 80 -4.91 4.02 -6.80
C LEU A 80 -5.78 2.77 -6.62
N VAL A 81 -6.85 2.60 -7.41
CA VAL A 81 -7.62 1.34 -7.43
C VAL A 81 -6.68 0.18 -7.80
N GLY A 82 -6.75 -0.90 -7.02
CA GLY A 82 -5.86 -2.05 -7.08
C GLY A 82 -4.50 -1.84 -6.39
N ARG A 83 -4.28 -0.70 -5.71
CA ARG A 83 -3.03 -0.40 -5.01
C ARG A 83 -3.21 -0.34 -3.50
N THR A 84 -2.08 -0.49 -2.81
CA THR A 84 -1.99 -0.25 -1.37
C THR A 84 -2.08 1.25 -1.08
N VAL A 85 -2.82 1.60 -0.03
CA VAL A 85 -2.94 2.93 0.54
C VAL A 85 -2.84 2.81 2.06
N TRP A 86 -2.53 3.92 2.73
CA TRP A 86 -2.68 4.00 4.17
C TRP A 86 -4.13 4.29 4.52
N LEU A 87 -4.70 3.48 5.40
CA LEU A 87 -6.03 3.65 5.96
C LEU A 87 -5.90 3.96 7.44
N ARG A 88 -6.59 4.99 7.90
CA ARG A 88 -6.97 5.15 9.30
C ARG A 88 -8.45 4.87 9.39
N TRP A 89 -8.79 3.66 9.81
CA TRP A 89 -10.17 3.22 9.91
C TRP A 89 -10.86 3.82 11.13
N GLY A 90 -12.12 4.20 10.96
CA GLY A 90 -13.02 4.54 12.07
C GLY A 90 -14.46 4.15 11.74
N PRO A 91 -15.30 3.89 12.75
CA PRO A 91 -16.65 3.37 12.57
C PRO A 91 -17.63 4.36 11.92
N VAL A 92 -17.31 5.66 11.96
CA VAL A 92 -18.12 6.74 11.35
C VAL A 92 -17.35 7.40 10.20
N GLU A 93 -16.04 7.60 10.40
CA GLU A 93 -15.18 8.31 9.48
C GLU A 93 -13.88 7.56 9.31
N SER A 94 -13.39 7.51 8.07
CA SER A 94 -12.11 6.91 7.74
C SER A 94 -11.28 7.87 6.91
N PHE A 95 -9.96 7.74 7.02
CA PHE A 95 -9.02 8.54 6.26
C PHE A 95 -8.17 7.66 5.37
N LEU A 96 -7.98 8.06 4.12
CA LEU A 96 -7.01 7.45 3.23
C LEU A 96 -5.85 8.41 3.02
N MET A 97 -4.64 7.88 3.01
CA MET A 97 -3.44 8.63 2.66
C MET A 97 -2.65 7.91 1.56
N ASN A 98 -2.19 8.66 0.56
CA ASN A 98 -1.33 8.13 -0.49
C ASN A 98 0.17 8.27 -0.15
N ASP A 99 1.04 7.72 -0.99
CA ASP A 99 2.50 7.78 -0.80
C ASP A 99 3.08 9.21 -0.83
N ALA A 100 2.34 10.17 -1.38
CA ALA A 100 2.71 11.59 -1.40
C ALA A 100 2.28 12.33 -0.12
N GLY A 101 1.70 11.64 0.87
CA GLY A 101 1.21 12.21 2.11
C GLY A 101 -0.12 12.97 1.97
N GLN A 102 -0.81 12.86 0.84
CA GLN A 102 -2.10 13.51 0.65
C GLN A 102 -3.19 12.71 1.38
N ILE A 103 -3.95 13.37 2.25
CA ILE A 103 -5.01 12.76 3.04
C ILE A 103 -6.38 13.14 2.47
N CYS A 104 -7.28 12.16 2.44
CA CYS A 104 -8.70 12.36 2.15
C CYS A 104 -9.57 11.73 3.23
N GLU A 105 -10.71 12.37 3.48
CA GLU A 105 -11.66 12.00 4.50
C GLU A 105 -12.94 11.42 3.88
N PHE A 106 -13.44 10.36 4.50
CA PHE A 106 -14.57 9.57 4.02
C PHE A 106 -15.55 9.31 5.15
N TRP A 107 -16.84 9.24 4.81
CA TRP A 107 -17.81 8.53 5.64
C TRP A 107 -17.58 7.02 5.53
N THR A 108 -17.47 6.34 6.66
CA THR A 108 -17.50 4.88 6.73
C THR A 108 -18.95 4.44 6.64
N ARG A 109 -19.31 3.71 5.58
CA ARG A 109 -20.70 3.38 5.28
C ARG A 109 -21.03 1.96 5.73
N GLU A 110 -21.24 1.06 4.79
CA GLU A 110 -21.53 -0.34 5.05
C GLU A 110 -20.28 -1.24 4.96
N ARG A 111 -20.27 -2.30 5.77
CA ARG A 111 -19.38 -3.44 5.57
C ARG A 111 -19.91 -4.30 4.42
N ILE A 112 -19.01 -4.84 3.61
CA ILE A 112 -19.32 -5.81 2.57
C ILE A 112 -18.85 -7.20 3.04
N GLU A 113 -19.67 -8.22 2.81
CA GLU A 113 -19.36 -9.64 3.05
C GLU A 113 -18.70 -10.29 1.83
#